data_AF-A0A7J9P0K4-F1
#
_entry.id   AF-A0A7J9P0K4-F1
#
_cell.length_a   1.000
_cell.length_b   1.000
_cell.length_c   1.000
_cell.angle_alpha   90.00
_cell.angle_beta   90.00
_cell.angle_gamma   90.00
#
_symmetry.space_group_name_H-M   'P 1'
#
loop_
_entity.id
_entity.type
_entity.pdbx_description
1 polymer ?
#
loop_
_entity_poly.entity_id
_entity_poly.type
_entity_poly.pdbx_seq_one_letter_code
_entity_poly.pdbx_strand_id
1 'polypeptide(L)'
;MKKNYLFSIYLAITPLELRFFLHELAHLENVDTNTLSEVEHLEKNTKIRLTLTEADRKIIQKYGKLTNSLLNYVILDHMDRVRV
;
A
#
# COMPACT_ATOMS: atom_id res chain seq x y z
N MET A 1 -16.24 16.77 3.41
CA MET A 1 -14.87 16.97 3.99
C MET A 1 -13.84 16.17 3.21
N LYS A 2 -12.72 16.79 2.83
CA LYS A 2 -11.55 16.09 2.28
C LYS A 2 -10.88 15.33 3.45
N LYS A 3 -10.95 14.00 3.45
CA LYS A 3 -10.33 13.16 4.48
C LYS A 3 -8.91 12.84 4.03
N ASN A 4 -7.93 13.24 4.82
CA ASN A 4 -6.53 12.88 4.62
C ASN A 4 -6.24 11.57 5.34
N TYR A 5 -5.48 10.67 4.71
CA TYR A 5 -5.04 9.42 5.31
C TYR A 5 -3.52 9.40 5.37
N LEU A 6 -2.98 8.91 6.49
CA LEU A 6 -1.54 8.77 6.69
C LEU A 6 -1.16 7.31 6.46
N PHE A 7 -0.26 7.08 5.52
CA PHE A 7 0.32 5.78 5.24
C PHE A 7 1.74 5.71 5.77
N SER A 8 2.13 4.53 6.25
CA SER A 8 3.49 4.21 6.69
C SER A 8 4.06 3.16 5.75
N ILE A 9 5.07 3.51 4.97
CA ILE A 9 5.60 2.74 3.86
C ILE A 9 7.07 2.38 4.12
N TYR A 10 7.48 1.17 3.74
CA TYR A 10 8.86 0.71 3.90
C TYR A 10 9.83 1.35 2.88
N LEU A 11 9.31 1.67 1.69
CA LEU A 11 10.08 2.23 0.59
C LEU A 11 9.91 3.75 0.53
N ALA A 12 10.97 4.46 0.15
CA ALA A 12 10.91 5.89 -0.15
C ALA A 12 10.24 6.10 -1.51
N ILE A 13 8.95 6.47 -1.51
CA ILE A 13 8.16 6.72 -2.71
C ILE A 13 7.43 8.06 -2.61
N THR A 14 7.04 8.59 -3.76
CA THR A 14 6.25 9.81 -3.90
C THR A 14 4.76 9.56 -3.63
N PRO A 15 3.96 10.62 -3.36
CA PRO A 15 2.51 10.48 -3.26
C PRO A 15 1.83 9.95 -4.53
N LEU A 16 2.42 10.21 -5.70
CA LEU A 16 1.89 9.72 -6.98
C LEU A 16 2.08 8.21 -7.10
N GLU A 17 3.28 7.72 -6.81
CA GLU A 17 3.59 6.27 -6.78
C GLU A 17 2.75 5.56 -5.71
N LEU A 18 2.59 6.15 -4.53
CA LEU A 18 1.73 5.58 -3.50
C LEU A 18 0.28 5.42 -3.99
N ARG A 19 -0.25 6.39 -4.74
CA ARG A 19 -1.59 6.28 -5.32
C ARG A 19 -1.65 5.19 -6.40
N PHE A 20 -0.62 5.08 -7.24
CA PHE A 20 -0.51 3.97 -8.19
C PHE A 20 -0.64 2.61 -7.47
N PHE A 21 0.17 2.36 -6.43
CA PHE A 21 0.10 1.10 -5.68
C PHE A 21 -1.21 0.91 -4.92
N LEU A 22 -1.86 1.99 -4.48
CA LEU A 22 -3.19 1.90 -3.87
C LEU A 22 -4.22 1.37 -4.86
N HIS A 23 -4.13 1.75 -6.14
CA HIS A 23 -5.00 1.22 -7.19
C HIS A 23 -4.65 -0.23 -7.56
N GLU A 24 -3.36 -0.59 -7.59
CA GLU A 24 -2.95 -2.00 -7.76
C GLU A 24 -3.52 -2.88 -6.63
N LEU A 25 -3.53 -2.40 -5.38
CA LEU A 25 -4.15 -3.09 -4.25
C LEU A 25 -5.66 -3.36 -4.46
N ALA A 26 -6.36 -2.56 -5.26
CA ALA A 26 -7.77 -2.83 -5.57
C ALA A 26 -7.96 -4.17 -6.32
N HIS A 27 -6.93 -4.59 -7.06
CA HIS A 27 -6.88 -5.80 -7.90
C HIS A 27 -6.21 -6.99 -7.21
N LEU A 28 -5.83 -6.87 -5.93
CA LEU A 28 -5.23 -7.96 -5.18
C LEU A 28 -6.25 -9.09 -4.94
N GLU A 29 -6.00 -10.26 -5.53
CA GLU A 29 -6.85 -11.46 -5.40
C GLU A 29 -6.30 -12.47 -4.38
N ASN A 30 -4.98 -12.67 -4.39
CA ASN A 30 -4.30 -13.63 -3.54
C ASN A 30 -3.10 -12.99 -2.86
N VAL A 31 -2.76 -13.49 -1.68
CA VAL A 31 -1.63 -13.00 -0.87
C VAL A 31 -0.72 -14.18 -0.55
N ASP A 32 0.55 -14.07 -0.93
CA ASP A 32 1.58 -14.99 -0.46
C ASP A 32 1.92 -14.70 1.00
N THR A 33 1.84 -15.72 1.85
CA THR A 33 2.04 -15.55 3.29
C THR A 33 3.48 -15.29 3.67
N ASN A 34 4.46 -15.72 2.84
CA ASN A 34 5.88 -15.47 3.13
C ASN A 34 6.21 -14.00 2.87
N THR A 35 5.80 -13.48 1.71
CA THR A 35 5.95 -12.05 1.39
C THR A 35 5.18 -11.18 2.38
N LEU A 36 3.97 -11.57 2.79
CA LEU A 36 3.24 -10.82 3.82
C LEU A 36 3.97 -10.82 5.17
N SER A 37 4.53 -11.96 5.57
CA SER A 37 5.34 -12.05 6.80
C SER A 37 6.57 -11.16 6.70
N GLU A 38 7.27 -11.14 5.56
CA GLU A 38 8.42 -10.27 5.33
C GLU A 38 8.04 -8.79 5.50
N VAL A 39 6.92 -8.36 4.90
CA VAL A 39 6.41 -6.98 5.01
C VAL A 39 6.23 -6.54 6.45
N GLU A 40 5.77 -7.41 7.34
CA GLU A 40 5.57 -7.06 8.75
C GLU A 40 6.89 -6.75 9.46
N HIS A 41 7.99 -7.38 9.06
CA HIS A 41 9.32 -7.15 9.62
C HIS A 41 10.04 -5.93 9.02
N LEU A 42 9.56 -5.38 7.90
CA LEU A 42 10.14 -4.18 7.31
C LEU A 42 9.86 -2.92 8.14
N GLU A 43 10.87 -2.08 8.32
CA GLU A 43 10.73 -0.76 8.94
C GLU A 43 9.98 0.20 8.01
N LYS A 44 8.83 0.71 8.46
CA LYS A 44 7.91 1.54 7.66
C LYS A 44 8.11 3.03 7.95
N ASN A 45 9.33 3.52 7.72
CA ASN A 45 9.77 4.85 8.13
C ASN A 45 9.24 5.99 7.23
N THR A 46 8.84 5.68 6.00
CA THR A 46 8.33 6.68 5.05
C THR A 46 6.85 6.97 5.34
N LYS A 47 6.57 8.16 5.88
CA LYS A 47 5.20 8.60 6.17
C LYS A 47 4.67 9.50 5.07
N ILE A 48 3.59 9.09 4.41
CA ILE A 48 2.98 9.83 3.30
C ILE A 48 1.53 10.13 3.62
N ARG A 49 1.16 11.42 3.52
CA ARG A 49 -0.22 11.86 3.68
C ARG A 49 -0.87 12.04 2.31
N LEU A 50 -1.95 11.30 2.05
CA LEU A 50 -2.74 11.43 0.83
C LEU A 50 -4.10 12.05 1.12
N THR A 51 -4.49 13.03 0.32
CA THR A 51 -5.88 13.49 0.23
C THR A 51 -6.65 12.50 -0.63
N LEU A 52 -7.60 11.79 -0.01
CA LEU A 52 -8.29 10.68 -0.65
C LEU A 52 -9.33 11.15 -1.66
N THR A 53 -9.26 10.61 -2.86
CA THR A 53 -10.38 10.59 -3.82
C THR A 53 -11.48 9.65 -3.35
N GLU A 54 -12.62 9.64 -4.03
CA GLU A 54 -13.69 8.67 -3.71
C GLU A 54 -13.28 7.23 -4.04
N ALA A 55 -12.46 7.03 -5.08
CA ALA A 55 -11.91 5.71 -5.40
C ALA A 55 -10.95 5.23 -4.31
N ASP A 56 -10.02 6.09 -3.88
CA ASP A 56 -9.07 5.79 -2.80
C ASP A 56 -9.82 5.35 -1.52
N ARG A 57 -10.94 6.02 -1.20
CA ARG A 57 -11.77 5.69 -0.03
C ARG A 57 -12.37 4.31 -0.11
N LYS A 58 -12.89 3.90 -1.27
CA LYS A 58 -13.48 2.58 -1.45
C LYS A 58 -12.45 1.47 -1.21
N ILE A 59 -11.22 1.67 -1.69
CA ILE A 59 -10.11 0.74 -1.49
C ILE A 59 -9.76 0.63 0.00
N ILE A 60 -9.58 1.77 0.68
CA ILE A 60 -9.26 1.79 2.12
C ILE A 60 -10.41 1.19 2.94
N GLN A 61 -11.67 1.43 2.56
CA GLN A 61 -12.83 0.85 3.25
C GLN A 61 -12.93 -0.66 3.06
N LYS A 62 -12.59 -1.18 1.87
CA LYS A 62 -12.57 -2.63 1.58
C LYS A 62 -11.63 -3.39 2.53
N TYR A 63 -10.41 -2.87 2.72
CA TYR A 63 -9.38 -3.57 3.50
C TYR A 63 -9.26 -3.07 4.95
N GLY A 64 -9.82 -1.90 5.27
CA GLY A 64 -9.85 -1.34 6.61
C GLY A 64 -8.44 -1.20 7.21
N LYS A 65 -8.24 -1.81 8.38
CA LYS A 65 -6.98 -1.76 9.13
C LYS A 65 -5.81 -2.42 8.40
N LEU A 66 -6.08 -3.40 7.53
CA LEU A 66 -5.07 -4.13 6.78
C LEU A 66 -4.51 -3.35 5.59
N THR A 67 -5.14 -2.23 5.21
CA THR A 67 -4.76 -1.45 4.02
C THR A 67 -3.27 -1.12 4.01
N ASN A 68 -2.70 -0.72 5.15
CA ASN A 68 -1.29 -0.33 5.19
C ASN A 68 -0.35 -1.54 4.96
N SER A 69 -0.62 -2.68 5.60
CA SER A 69 0.17 -3.90 5.41
C SER A 69 0.05 -4.42 3.98
N LEU A 70 -1.17 -4.52 3.45
CA LEU A 70 -1.39 -5.00 2.08
C LEU A 70 -0.84 -4.04 1.03
N LEU A 71 -0.81 -2.74 1.28
CA LEU A 71 -0.18 -1.78 0.38
C LEU A 71 1.34 -1.97 0.34
N ASN A 72 1.97 -2.20 1.49
CA ASN A 72 3.41 -2.52 1.53
C ASN A 72 3.70 -3.88 0.86
N TYR A 73 2.79 -4.86 0.99
CA TYR A 73 2.87 -6.12 0.24
C TYR A 73 2.86 -5.89 -1.27
N VAL A 74 1.90 -5.10 -1.79
CA VAL A 74 1.80 -4.82 -3.22
C VAL A 74 3.06 -4.10 -3.73
N ILE A 75 3.63 -3.20 -2.94
CA ILE A 75 4.89 -2.51 -3.29
C ILE A 75 6.05 -3.52 -3.38
N LEU A 76 6.17 -4.43 -2.40
CA LEU A 76 7.24 -5.43 -2.36
C LEU A 76 7.12 -6.42 -3.53
N ASP A 77 5.93 -7.02 -3.70
CA ASP A 77 5.63 -7.96 -4.78
C ASP A 77 5.86 -7.33 -6.16
N HIS A 78 5.48 -6.07 -6.36
CA HIS A 78 5.76 -5.36 -7.60
C HIS A 78 7.26 -5.18 -7.83
N MET A 79 8.00 -4.83 -6.78
CA MET A 79 9.44 -4.57 -6.88
C MET A 79 10.26 -5.82 -7.17
N ASP A 80 9.85 -6.96 -6.62
CA ASP A 80 10.50 -8.23 -6.90
C ASP A 80 10.26 -8.68 -8.34
N ARG A 81 9.06 -8.48 -8.88
CA ARG A 81 8.76 -8.79 -10.31
C ARG A 81 9.58 -7.96 -11.29
N VAL A 82 9.90 -6.71 -10.95
CA VAL A 82 10.72 -5.83 -11.81
C VAL A 82 12.21 -6.21 -11.76
N ARG A 83 12.65 -6.95 -10.73
CA ARG A 83 14.04 -7.40 -10.57
C ARG A 83 14.35 -8.73 -11.25
N VAL A 84 13.33 -9.50 -11.63
CA VAL A 84 13.44 -10.76 -12.38
C VAL A 84 13.43 -10.48 -13.88
#